data_AF-A0A2N8PBU8-F1
#
_entry.id   AF-A0A2N8PBU8-F1
#
_cell.length_a   1.000
_cell.length_b   1.000
_cell.length_c   1.000
_cell.angle_alpha   90.00
_cell.angle_beta   90.00
_cell.angle_gamma   90.00
#
_symmetry.space_group_name_H-M   'P 1'
#
loop_
_entity.id
_entity.type
_entity.pdbx_description
1 polymer ?
#
loop_
_entity_poly.entity_id
_entity_poly.type
_entity_poly.pdbx_seq_one_letter_code
_entity_poly.pdbx_strand_id
1 'polypeptide(L)'
;MAALSDLLPVAAVRLDVPVPDWRASIRVAGGLLVESGATTATYTTEMIGNVVENGPYIVIAPGFALAHARPSPAVLRTALSWVRLARPVEFGHESNDPVSLVVALAARDQGAHTAALAALARLLADPDISRALREAPDPASLRALLAAPEVCSPAESTEVPVVHRILTVCGNGLGTSLFLKTTLERVLAQWGWARHVTVEATDTISARGKAAEAVAILTSREIAGTLGEMDVPVVAVEDFTSAREVDRVLRDIYDV
;
A
#
# COMPACT_ATOMS: atom_id res chain seq x y z
N MET A 1 12.77 -4.80 14.51
CA MET A 1 12.07 -4.69 13.21
C MET A 1 12.99 -3.90 12.30
N ALA A 2 13.31 -4.37 11.09
CA ALA A 2 14.21 -3.63 10.20
C ALA A 2 13.56 -2.30 9.82
N ALA A 3 14.29 -1.20 9.94
CA ALA A 3 13.78 0.10 9.53
C ALA A 3 13.66 0.13 8.00
N LEU A 4 12.72 0.91 7.47
CA LEU A 4 12.55 1.04 6.01
C LEU A 4 13.85 1.53 5.34
N SER A 5 14.61 2.36 6.04
CA SER A 5 15.95 2.84 5.66
C SER A 5 17.00 1.74 5.51
N ASP A 6 16.81 0.57 6.12
CA ASP A 6 17.71 -0.59 5.98
C ASP A 6 17.43 -1.37 4.70
N LEU A 7 16.18 -1.29 4.20
CA LEU A 7 15.74 -1.93 2.96
C LEU A 7 15.99 -1.08 1.71
N LEU A 8 16.21 0.23 1.90
CA LEU A 8 16.44 1.20 0.83
C LEU A 8 17.84 1.83 0.93
N PRO A 9 18.88 1.22 0.33
CA PRO A 9 20.18 1.86 0.21
C PRO A 9 20.09 3.08 -0.72
N VAL A 10 20.95 4.08 -0.50
CA VAL A 10 21.02 5.29 -1.35
C VAL A 10 21.20 4.92 -2.83
N ALA A 11 21.95 3.86 -3.12
CA ALA A 11 22.16 3.35 -4.47
C ALA A 11 20.88 2.84 -5.16
N ALA A 12 19.84 2.48 -4.39
CA ALA A 12 18.53 2.06 -4.90
C ALA A 12 17.52 3.20 -5.00
N VAL A 13 17.99 4.46 -4.93
CA VAL A 13 17.17 5.66 -5.13
C VAL A 13 17.61 6.34 -6.43
N ARG A 14 16.63 6.74 -7.24
CA ARG A 14 16.82 7.63 -8.39
C ARG A 14 15.76 8.72 -8.33
N LEU A 15 16.17 9.95 -8.60
CA LEU A 15 15.28 11.11 -8.61
C LEU A 15 15.22 11.69 -10.02
N ASP A 16 14.06 12.27 -10.34
CA ASP A 16 13.82 13.01 -11.57
C ASP A 16 14.18 12.21 -12.84
N VAL A 17 13.80 10.94 -12.87
CA VAL A 17 14.11 10.03 -13.98
C VAL A 17 13.13 10.26 -15.15
N PRO A 18 13.63 10.57 -16.36
CA PRO A 18 12.77 10.66 -17.53
C PRO A 18 12.37 9.26 -18.00
N VAL A 19 11.07 9.02 -18.12
CA VAL A 19 10.52 7.77 -18.64
C VAL A 19 9.37 8.07 -19.62
N PRO A 20 9.22 7.29 -20.70
CA PRO A 20 8.15 7.52 -21.69
C PRO A 20 6.78 6.99 -21.23
N ASP A 21 6.75 5.98 -20.36
CA ASP A 21 5.53 5.31 -19.94
C ASP A 21 5.69 4.63 -18.57
N TRP A 22 4.58 4.10 -18.05
CA TRP A 22 4.55 3.36 -16.78
C TRP A 22 5.38 2.07 -16.83
N ARG A 23 5.55 1.44 -18.00
CA ARG A 23 6.37 0.23 -18.11
C ARG A 23 7.84 0.56 -17.89
N ALA A 24 8.30 1.66 -18.46
CA ALA A 24 9.65 2.16 -18.28
C ALA A 24 9.90 2.59 -16.83
N SER A 25 8.92 3.18 -16.14
CA SER A 25 9.08 3.50 -14.70
C SER A 25 9.27 2.24 -13.84
N ILE A 26 8.49 1.18 -14.08
CA ILE A 26 8.70 -0.12 -13.40
C ILE A 26 10.04 -0.75 -13.78
N ARG A 27 10.47 -0.66 -15.06
CA ARG A 27 11.79 -1.18 -15.48
C ARG A 27 12.93 -0.48 -14.76
N VAL A 28 12.86 0.84 -14.57
CA VAL A 28 13.86 1.59 -13.80
C VAL A 28 13.86 1.12 -12.35
N ALA A 29 12.69 1.06 -11.70
CA ALA A 29 12.59 0.64 -10.31
C ALA A 29 13.07 -0.81 -10.09
N GLY A 30 12.69 -1.72 -10.99
CA GLY A 30 13.16 -3.10 -10.98
C GLY A 30 14.66 -3.23 -11.28
N GLY A 31 15.20 -2.41 -12.18
CA GLY A 31 16.63 -2.33 -12.46
C GLY A 31 17.45 -2.02 -11.21
N LEU A 32 17.00 -1.09 -10.37
CA LEU A 32 17.65 -0.78 -9.09
C LEU A 32 17.64 -1.95 -8.10
N LEU A 33 16.55 -2.73 -8.08
CA LEU A 33 16.50 -3.95 -7.27
C LEU A 33 17.52 -4.98 -7.77
N VAL A 34 17.65 -5.15 -9.09
CA VAL A 34 18.63 -6.04 -9.71
C VAL A 34 20.06 -5.58 -9.45
N GLU A 35 20.36 -4.29 -9.63
CA GLU A 35 21.67 -3.70 -9.35
C GLU A 35 22.09 -3.88 -7.90
N SER A 36 21.14 -3.83 -6.96
CA SER A 36 21.42 -4.09 -5.55
C SER A 36 21.69 -5.57 -5.24
N GLY A 37 21.35 -6.49 -6.15
CA GLY A 37 21.35 -7.94 -5.92
C GLY A 37 20.15 -8.44 -5.11
N ALA A 38 19.06 -7.65 -5.05
CA ALA A 38 17.83 -8.04 -4.36
C ALA A 38 17.04 -9.07 -5.16
N THR A 39 17.01 -8.89 -6.47
CA THR A 39 16.18 -9.65 -7.39
C THR A 39 16.92 -9.95 -8.69
N THR A 40 16.35 -10.84 -9.50
CA THR A 40 16.73 -11.00 -10.91
C THR A 40 15.83 -10.16 -11.82
N ALA A 41 16.22 -10.02 -13.09
CA ALA A 41 15.41 -9.32 -14.10
C ALA A 41 14.00 -9.94 -14.27
N THR A 42 13.86 -11.24 -13.98
CA THR A 42 12.58 -11.96 -14.01
C THR A 42 11.54 -11.29 -13.11
N TYR A 43 11.92 -10.83 -11.92
CA TYR A 43 10.98 -10.16 -11.00
C TYR A 43 10.41 -8.86 -11.59
N THR A 44 11.21 -8.13 -12.38
CA THR A 44 10.75 -6.92 -13.08
C THR A 44 9.69 -7.26 -14.12
N THR A 45 9.90 -8.35 -14.87
CA THR A 45 8.93 -8.85 -15.84
C THR A 45 7.64 -9.32 -15.15
N GLU A 46 7.75 -10.00 -14.00
CA GLU A 46 6.59 -10.42 -13.18
C GLU A 46 5.77 -9.21 -12.72
N MET A 47 6.41 -8.15 -12.22
CA MET A 47 5.72 -6.91 -11.83
C MET A 47 4.96 -6.27 -13.00
N ILE A 48 5.59 -6.15 -14.17
CA ILE A 48 4.93 -5.57 -15.35
C ILE A 48 3.79 -6.45 -15.83
N GLY A 49 4.01 -7.77 -15.88
CA GLY A 49 3.00 -8.75 -16.28
C GLY A 49 1.73 -8.66 -15.43
N ASN A 50 1.90 -8.56 -14.10
CA ASN A 50 0.78 -8.40 -13.19
C ASN A 50 -0.05 -7.14 -13.46
N VAL A 51 0.59 -6.01 -13.78
CA VAL A 51 -0.13 -4.77 -14.11
C VAL A 51 -0.85 -4.87 -15.45
N VAL A 52 -0.27 -5.57 -16.44
CA VAL A 52 -0.94 -5.84 -17.72
C VAL A 52 -2.17 -6.71 -17.52
N GLU A 53 -2.08 -7.73 -16.67
CA GLU A 53 -3.16 -8.70 -16.46
C GLU A 53 -4.26 -8.17 -15.53
N ASN A 54 -3.90 -7.47 -14.45
CA ASN A 54 -4.82 -7.10 -13.37
C ASN A 54 -5.13 -5.60 -13.32
N GLY A 55 -4.61 -4.81 -14.27
CA GLY A 55 -4.72 -3.36 -14.25
C GLY A 55 -3.79 -2.70 -13.22
N PRO A 56 -3.93 -1.37 -13.01
CA PRO A 56 -2.98 -0.57 -12.23
C PRO A 56 -3.18 -0.68 -10.70
N TYR A 57 -3.40 -1.90 -10.17
CA TYR A 57 -3.63 -2.16 -8.73
C TYR A 57 -2.48 -1.69 -7.81
N ILE A 58 -1.30 -1.47 -8.39
CA ILE A 58 -0.12 -0.96 -7.68
C ILE A 58 -0.18 0.55 -7.44
N VAL A 59 -1.07 1.28 -8.11
CA VAL A 59 -1.30 2.71 -7.87
C VAL A 59 -2.28 2.82 -6.70
N ILE A 60 -1.77 3.21 -5.53
CA ILE A 60 -2.52 3.09 -4.27
C ILE A 60 -2.79 4.44 -3.58
N ALA A 61 -2.24 5.53 -4.13
CA ALA A 61 -2.48 6.89 -3.67
C ALA A 61 -2.18 7.88 -4.81
N PRO A 62 -2.71 9.12 -4.75
CA PRO A 62 -2.48 10.13 -5.76
C PRO A 62 -0.99 10.36 -6.03
N GLY A 63 -0.57 10.10 -7.27
CA GLY A 63 0.79 10.28 -7.71
C GLY A 63 1.78 9.19 -7.29
N PHE A 64 1.32 8.07 -6.72
CA PHE A 64 2.16 7.04 -6.12
C PHE A 64 1.83 5.62 -6.58
N ALA A 65 2.85 4.88 -7.04
CA ALA A 65 2.76 3.47 -7.37
C ALA A 65 3.76 2.62 -6.55
N LEU A 66 3.27 1.50 -6.02
CA LEU A 66 4.03 0.50 -5.28
C LEU A 66 4.18 -0.77 -6.12
N ALA A 67 5.18 -0.79 -7.00
CA ALA A 67 5.44 -1.92 -7.89
C ALA A 67 5.89 -3.16 -7.09
N HIS A 68 5.10 -4.24 -7.15
CA HIS A 68 5.43 -5.50 -6.50
C HIS A 68 4.73 -6.67 -7.20
N ALA A 69 5.30 -7.85 -7.05
CA ALA A 69 4.69 -9.12 -7.43
C ALA A 69 4.71 -10.09 -6.25
N ARG A 70 4.03 -11.23 -6.38
CA ARG A 70 4.05 -12.30 -5.37
C ARG A 70 5.50 -12.75 -5.10
N PRO A 71 5.82 -13.25 -3.90
CA PRO A 71 7.11 -13.86 -3.63
C PRO A 71 7.43 -14.93 -4.68
N SER A 72 8.61 -14.86 -5.27
CA SER A 72 9.07 -15.77 -6.33
C SER A 72 10.55 -16.09 -6.17
N PRO A 73 11.06 -17.16 -6.82
CA PRO A 73 12.49 -17.48 -6.82
C PRO A 73 13.37 -16.35 -7.39
N ALA A 74 12.78 -15.39 -8.10
CA ALA A 74 13.46 -14.20 -8.60
C ALA A 74 13.80 -13.19 -7.47
N VAL A 75 13.26 -13.36 -6.26
CA VAL A 75 13.57 -12.53 -5.08
C VAL A 75 14.60 -13.22 -4.18
N LEU A 76 15.81 -12.69 -4.14
CA LEU A 76 16.94 -13.24 -3.38
C LEU A 76 16.93 -12.76 -1.92
N ARG A 77 16.46 -11.52 -1.69
CA ARG A 77 16.31 -10.93 -0.35
C ARG A 77 15.31 -9.76 -0.39
N THR A 78 14.75 -9.43 0.77
CA THR A 78 13.83 -8.30 0.91
C THR A 78 14.56 -6.98 0.64
N ALA A 79 13.98 -6.09 -0.16
CA ALA A 79 14.53 -4.77 -0.47
C ALA A 79 13.49 -3.85 -1.11
N LEU A 80 13.82 -2.56 -1.10
CA LEU A 80 13.07 -1.51 -1.77
C LEU A 80 13.95 -0.83 -2.83
N SER A 81 13.30 -0.27 -3.83
CA SER A 81 13.87 0.80 -4.66
C SER A 81 12.89 1.96 -4.76
N TRP A 82 13.42 3.14 -5.03
CA TRP A 82 12.67 4.39 -5.01
C TRP A 82 12.98 5.23 -6.24
N VAL A 83 11.96 5.58 -7.01
CA VAL A 83 12.11 6.33 -8.26
C VAL A 83 11.13 7.50 -8.29
N ARG A 84 11.65 8.72 -8.20
CA ARG A 84 10.89 9.93 -8.57
C ARG A 84 11.03 10.16 -10.08
N LEU A 85 9.93 10.40 -10.77
CA LEU A 85 9.90 10.62 -12.22
C LEU A 85 10.10 12.10 -12.53
N ALA A 86 10.81 12.40 -13.62
CA ALA A 86 10.99 13.77 -14.11
C ALA A 86 9.67 14.42 -14.52
N ARG A 87 8.73 13.59 -15.01
CA ARG A 87 7.36 13.98 -15.36
C ARG A 87 6.43 12.86 -14.92
N PRO A 88 5.24 13.19 -14.36
CA PRO A 88 4.25 12.17 -14.04
C PRO A 88 3.82 11.37 -15.28
N VAL A 89 3.52 10.08 -15.09
CA VAL A 89 3.07 9.17 -16.15
C VAL A 89 1.73 8.53 -15.78
N GLU A 90 0.89 8.32 -16.77
CA GLU A 90 -0.41 7.67 -16.63
C GLU A 90 -0.24 6.14 -16.56
N PHE A 91 -0.77 5.52 -15.51
CA PHE A 91 -0.89 4.06 -15.38
C PHE A 91 -2.26 3.54 -15.87
N GLY A 92 -3.23 4.44 -16.08
CA GLY A 92 -4.62 4.13 -16.40
C GLY A 92 -5.52 3.98 -15.17
N HIS A 93 -5.14 4.55 -14.03
CA HIS A 93 -5.92 4.55 -12.79
C HIS A 93 -6.85 5.77 -12.75
N GLU A 94 -8.14 5.57 -12.47
CA GLU A 94 -9.18 6.62 -12.63
C GLU A 94 -8.94 7.89 -11.79
N SER A 95 -8.53 7.75 -10.53
CA SER A 95 -8.43 8.86 -9.56
C SER A 95 -7.02 9.21 -9.09
N ASN A 96 -6.06 8.28 -9.20
CA ASN A 96 -4.74 8.40 -8.59
C ASN A 96 -3.64 8.77 -9.60
N ASP A 97 -3.96 8.75 -10.89
CA ASP A 97 -3.06 9.25 -11.92
C ASP A 97 -3.02 10.79 -11.96
N PRO A 98 -1.93 11.37 -12.50
CA PRO A 98 -0.74 10.70 -12.99
C PRO A 98 0.27 10.37 -11.88
N VAL A 99 1.00 9.26 -12.02
CA VAL A 99 2.02 8.81 -11.05
C VAL A 99 3.33 9.56 -11.24
N SER A 100 3.85 10.15 -10.16
CA SER A 100 5.16 10.83 -10.12
C SER A 100 6.22 10.07 -9.30
N LEU A 101 5.79 9.12 -8.49
CA LEU A 101 6.65 8.36 -7.58
C LEU A 101 6.35 6.86 -7.71
N VAL A 102 7.39 6.08 -8.00
CA VAL A 102 7.34 4.62 -8.11
C VAL A 102 8.31 4.01 -7.12
N VAL A 103 7.77 3.19 -6.21
CA VAL A 103 8.56 2.40 -5.25
C VAL A 103 8.41 0.95 -5.61
N ALA A 104 9.51 0.21 -5.79
CA ALA A 104 9.43 -1.23 -5.96
C ALA A 104 9.73 -1.95 -4.64
N LEU A 105 8.93 -2.98 -4.32
CA LEU A 105 9.13 -3.84 -3.16
C LEU A 105 9.39 -5.27 -3.62
N ALA A 106 10.57 -5.79 -3.26
CA ALA A 106 10.87 -7.20 -3.31
C ALA A 106 10.77 -7.77 -1.90
N ALA A 107 9.91 -8.76 -1.69
CA ALA A 107 9.76 -9.43 -0.41
C ALA A 107 10.01 -10.92 -0.53
N ARG A 108 10.90 -11.46 0.31
CA ARG A 108 11.28 -12.88 0.24
C ARG A 108 10.16 -13.82 0.73
N ASP A 109 9.32 -13.34 1.63
CA ASP A 109 8.19 -14.08 2.18
C ASP A 109 7.00 -13.16 2.48
N GLN A 110 5.87 -13.78 2.80
CA GLN A 110 4.60 -13.10 3.05
C GLN A 110 4.64 -12.19 4.29
N GLY A 111 5.43 -12.53 5.31
CA GLY A 111 5.58 -11.73 6.52
C GLY A 111 6.38 -10.45 6.26
N ALA A 112 7.52 -10.59 5.60
CA ALA A 112 8.36 -9.47 5.17
C ALA A 112 7.60 -8.53 4.22
N HIS A 113 6.79 -9.10 3.33
CA HIS A 113 5.91 -8.34 2.44
C HIS A 113 4.93 -7.47 3.24
N THR A 114 4.15 -8.09 4.12
CA THR A 114 3.15 -7.43 4.96
C THR A 114 3.76 -6.31 5.81
N ALA A 115 4.92 -6.56 6.42
CA ALA A 115 5.60 -5.57 7.26
C ALA A 115 6.09 -4.35 6.46
N ALA A 116 6.70 -4.57 5.30
CA ALA A 116 7.19 -3.47 4.46
C ALA A 116 6.04 -2.61 3.92
N LEU A 117 4.93 -3.24 3.53
CA LEU A 117 3.72 -2.55 3.10
C LEU A 117 3.12 -1.68 4.21
N ALA A 118 2.97 -2.22 5.42
CA ALA A 118 2.45 -1.44 6.55
C ALA A 118 3.33 -0.23 6.89
N ALA A 119 4.66 -0.39 6.82
CA ALA A 119 5.59 0.71 7.07
C ALA A 119 5.49 1.81 6.00
N LEU A 120 5.43 1.44 4.72
CA LEU A 120 5.19 2.39 3.61
C LEU A 120 3.84 3.09 3.74
N ALA A 121 2.80 2.37 4.18
CA ALA A 121 1.46 2.93 4.39
C ALA A 121 1.46 4.07 5.39
N ARG A 122 2.03 3.82 6.57
CA ARG A 122 2.11 4.83 7.64
C ARG A 122 2.82 6.09 7.18
N LEU A 123 3.90 5.90 6.44
CA LEU A 123 4.74 6.97 5.93
C LEU A 123 4.04 7.83 4.86
N LEU A 124 3.24 7.22 3.98
CA LEU A 124 2.47 7.94 2.96
C LEU A 124 1.20 8.58 3.52
N ALA A 125 0.66 8.03 4.60
CA ALA A 125 -0.54 8.52 5.27
C ALA A 125 -0.30 9.82 6.07
N ASP A 126 0.95 10.21 6.28
CA ASP A 126 1.33 11.52 6.81
C ASP A 126 1.55 12.51 5.64
N PRO A 127 0.74 13.58 5.53
CA PRO A 127 0.80 14.51 4.41
C PRO A 127 2.11 15.31 4.35
N ASP A 128 2.75 15.56 5.50
CA ASP A 128 4.00 16.33 5.56
C ASP A 128 5.19 15.45 5.17
N ILE A 129 5.24 14.21 5.68
CA ILE A 129 6.27 13.24 5.26
C ILE A 129 6.10 12.93 3.77
N SER A 130 4.87 12.69 3.31
CA SER A 130 4.55 12.44 1.92
C SER A 130 5.01 13.59 1.01
N ARG A 131 4.80 14.85 1.42
CA ARG A 131 5.31 16.03 0.69
C ARG A 131 6.83 16.06 0.68
N ALA A 132 7.47 15.91 1.84
CA ALA A 132 8.92 15.94 1.97
C ALA A 132 9.62 14.87 1.11
N LEU A 133 9.03 13.67 0.98
CA LEU A 133 9.54 12.59 0.14
C LEU A 133 9.42 12.89 -1.35
N ARG A 134 8.34 13.57 -1.77
CA ARG A 134 8.18 14.02 -3.16
C ARG A 134 9.16 15.14 -3.51
N GLU A 135 9.49 16.00 -2.56
CA GLU A 135 10.32 17.19 -2.76
C GLU A 135 11.81 17.00 -2.40
N ALA A 136 12.19 15.81 -1.90
CA ALA A 136 13.55 15.54 -1.44
C ALA A 136 14.60 15.93 -2.50
N PRO A 137 15.60 16.76 -2.18
CA PRO A 137 16.53 17.30 -3.17
C PRO A 137 17.53 16.26 -3.68
N ASP A 138 17.81 15.23 -2.89
CA ASP A 138 18.79 14.20 -3.21
C ASP A 138 18.45 12.86 -2.53
N PRO A 139 19.01 11.74 -3.03
CA PRO A 139 18.84 10.41 -2.45
C PRO A 139 19.16 10.27 -0.95
N ALA A 140 20.14 11.00 -0.43
CA ALA A 140 20.54 10.90 0.96
C ALA A 140 19.52 11.62 1.87
N SER A 141 19.05 12.80 1.47
CA SER A 141 17.97 13.52 2.13
C SER A 141 16.69 12.69 2.18
N LEU A 142 16.34 12.02 1.08
CA LEU A 142 15.20 11.11 1.04
C LEU A 142 15.34 9.97 2.05
N ARG A 143 16.50 9.31 2.06
CA ARG A 143 16.75 8.20 2.99
C ARG A 143 16.73 8.65 4.45
N ALA A 144 17.19 9.87 4.74
CA ALA A 144 17.15 10.43 6.09
C ALA A 144 15.71 10.60 6.60
N LEU A 145 14.78 11.01 5.74
CA LEU A 145 13.35 11.09 6.07
C LEU A 145 12.77 9.72 6.43
N LEU A 146 13.20 8.65 5.74
CA LEU A 146 12.78 7.27 6.04
C LEU A 146 13.42 6.69 7.31
N ALA A 147 14.52 7.29 7.79
CA ALA A 147 15.25 6.87 8.97
C ALA A 147 14.82 7.62 10.24
N ALA A 148 14.01 8.68 10.12
CA ALA A 148 13.56 9.45 11.27
C ALA A 148 12.66 8.55 12.16
N PRO A 149 12.93 8.48 13.47
CA PRO A 149 12.12 7.68 14.38
C PRO A 149 10.69 8.25 14.41
N GLU A 150 9.71 7.34 14.36
CA GLU A 150 8.28 7.66 14.48
C GLU A 150 8.05 8.66 15.62
N VAL A 151 7.59 9.86 15.29
CA VAL A 151 7.13 10.83 16.28
C VAL A 151 5.73 10.39 16.73
N CYS A 152 5.70 9.70 17.87
CA CYS A 152 4.63 9.55 18.86
C CYS A 152 3.23 9.05 18.44
N SER A 153 2.82 7.92 19.03
CA SER A 153 1.50 7.79 19.69
C SER A 153 1.55 6.72 20.80
N PRO A 154 0.81 6.86 21.92
CA PRO A 154 1.10 6.18 23.19
C PRO A 154 0.66 4.71 23.26
N ALA A 155 1.25 4.04 24.25
CA ALA A 155 1.21 2.62 24.57
C ALA A 155 -0.14 2.08 25.12
N GLU A 156 -0.32 0.78 24.86
CA GLU A 156 -0.90 -0.32 25.66
C GLU A 156 -2.15 -0.17 26.57
N SER A 157 -3.02 -1.18 26.38
CA SER A 157 -3.77 -2.00 27.38
C SER A 157 -5.21 -1.62 27.78
N THR A 158 -6.17 -2.43 27.31
CA THR A 158 -7.03 -3.36 28.10
C THR A 158 -8.10 -3.98 27.18
N GLU A 159 -8.23 -5.31 27.19
CA GLU A 159 -9.20 -6.05 26.36
C GLU A 159 -10.65 -5.72 26.76
N VAL A 160 -11.40 -5.18 25.80
CA VAL A 160 -12.85 -4.95 25.85
C VAL A 160 -13.46 -5.80 24.72
N PRO A 161 -14.63 -6.45 24.90
CA PRO A 161 -15.19 -7.28 23.85
C PRO A 161 -15.55 -6.43 22.63
N VAL A 162 -15.03 -6.84 21.48
CA VAL A 162 -15.23 -6.20 20.18
C VAL A 162 -16.70 -6.38 19.76
N VAL A 163 -17.37 -5.29 19.36
CA VAL A 163 -18.81 -5.28 19.06
C VAL A 163 -19.09 -5.40 17.56
N HIS A 164 -18.20 -4.89 16.70
CA HIS A 164 -18.37 -4.90 15.24
C HIS A 164 -17.09 -5.35 14.51
N ARG A 165 -17.24 -6.05 13.38
CA ARG A 165 -16.12 -6.51 12.54
C ARG A 165 -16.23 -5.97 11.13
N ILE A 166 -15.15 -5.38 10.63
CA ILE A 166 -15.03 -4.90 9.25
C ILE A 166 -13.98 -5.74 8.53
N LEU A 167 -14.31 -6.22 7.34
CA LEU A 167 -13.38 -6.92 6.48
C LEU A 167 -12.81 -5.95 5.45
N THR A 168 -11.50 -5.99 5.26
CA THR A 168 -10.82 -5.32 4.15
C THR A 168 -10.35 -6.38 3.18
N VAL A 169 -10.74 -6.25 1.91
CA VAL A 169 -10.55 -7.32 0.92
C VAL A 169 -9.61 -6.89 -0.20
N CYS A 170 -8.77 -7.82 -0.65
CA CYS A 170 -7.81 -7.62 -1.73
C CYS A 170 -7.91 -8.75 -2.77
N GLY A 171 -7.78 -8.40 -4.06
CA GLY A 171 -7.97 -9.32 -5.19
C GLY A 171 -6.96 -10.45 -5.35
N ASN A 172 -5.71 -10.26 -4.90
CA ASN A 172 -4.66 -11.26 -5.18
C ASN A 172 -3.49 -11.31 -4.16
N GLY A 173 -3.65 -10.70 -2.98
CA GLY A 173 -2.73 -10.72 -1.84
C GLY A 173 -3.00 -9.62 -0.83
N LEU A 174 -2.77 -9.85 0.49
CA LEU A 174 -3.14 -8.99 1.63
C LEU A 174 -2.67 -7.52 1.60
N GLY A 175 -1.87 -7.11 0.61
CA GLY A 175 -1.18 -5.83 0.65
C GLY A 175 -2.09 -4.61 0.70
N THR A 176 -2.99 -4.48 -0.27
CA THR A 176 -3.88 -3.31 -0.38
C THR A 176 -4.94 -3.30 0.72
N SER A 177 -5.41 -4.48 1.16
CA SER A 177 -6.34 -4.60 2.29
C SER A 177 -5.70 -4.18 3.62
N LEU A 178 -4.40 -4.40 3.80
CA LEU A 178 -3.69 -3.94 5.00
C LEU A 178 -3.51 -2.42 5.07
N PHE A 179 -3.31 -1.75 3.93
CA PHE A 179 -3.29 -0.28 3.87
C PHE A 179 -4.63 0.28 4.32
N LEU A 180 -5.71 -0.23 3.73
CA LEU A 180 -7.06 0.17 4.08
C LEU A 180 -7.37 -0.15 5.55
N LYS A 181 -6.97 -1.33 6.04
CA LYS A 181 -7.06 -1.70 7.46
C LYS A 181 -6.35 -0.70 8.36
N THR A 182 -5.11 -0.35 8.04
CA THR A 182 -4.30 0.57 8.86
C THR A 182 -4.93 1.96 8.91
N THR A 183 -5.42 2.46 7.77
CA THR A 183 -6.12 3.75 7.72
C THR A 183 -7.45 3.70 8.48
N LEU A 184 -8.22 2.61 8.35
CA LEU A 184 -9.44 2.38 9.13
C LEU A 184 -9.15 2.40 10.63
N GLU A 185 -8.17 1.62 11.08
CA GLU A 185 -7.78 1.53 12.50
C GLU A 185 -7.35 2.90 13.03
N ARG A 186 -6.66 3.71 12.22
CA ARG A 186 -6.29 5.09 12.58
C ARG A 186 -7.51 5.99 12.74
N VAL A 187 -8.47 5.94 11.81
CA VAL A 187 -9.71 6.74 11.89
C VAL A 187 -10.56 6.30 13.09
N LEU A 188 -10.72 4.99 13.28
CA LEU A 188 -11.42 4.42 14.44
C LEU A 188 -10.74 4.81 15.76
N ALA A 189 -9.40 4.87 15.80
CA ALA A 189 -8.67 5.36 16.97
C ALA A 189 -8.95 6.85 17.22
N GLN A 190 -8.99 7.69 16.18
CA GLN A 190 -9.37 9.10 16.30
C GLN A 190 -10.79 9.30 16.84
N TRP A 191 -11.71 8.40 16.50
CA TRP A 191 -13.08 8.41 17.03
C TRP A 191 -13.19 7.86 18.46
N GLY A 192 -12.13 7.21 18.97
CA GLY A 192 -12.16 6.46 20.23
C GLY A 192 -12.89 5.11 20.13
N TRP A 193 -13.08 4.59 18.91
CA TRP A 193 -13.82 3.38 18.59
C TRP A 193 -12.95 2.14 18.35
N ALA A 194 -11.61 2.27 18.45
CA ALA A 194 -10.66 1.17 18.27
C ALA A 194 -10.92 -0.07 19.17
N ARG A 195 -11.66 0.10 20.28
CA ARG A 195 -12.06 -0.97 21.20
C ARG A 195 -13.43 -1.60 20.87
N HIS A 196 -14.17 -1.03 19.94
CA HIS A 196 -15.53 -1.44 19.57
C HIS A 196 -15.58 -2.07 18.18
N VAL A 197 -14.63 -1.74 17.30
CA VAL A 197 -14.58 -2.20 15.91
C VAL A 197 -13.25 -2.88 15.64
N THR A 198 -13.29 -4.14 15.20
CA THR A 198 -12.12 -4.87 14.71
C THR A 198 -12.10 -4.85 13.20
N VAL A 199 -10.92 -4.58 12.64
CA VAL A 199 -10.72 -4.59 11.20
C VAL A 199 -9.79 -5.76 10.86
N GLU A 200 -10.20 -6.59 9.90
CA GLU A 200 -9.41 -7.73 9.45
C GLU A 200 -9.15 -7.63 7.95
N ALA A 201 -7.90 -7.90 7.56
CA ALA A 201 -7.51 -7.97 6.16
C ALA A 201 -7.61 -9.42 5.68
N THR A 202 -8.29 -9.63 4.55
CA THR A 202 -8.52 -10.97 3.99
C THR A 202 -8.53 -10.93 2.46
N ASP A 203 -8.48 -12.12 1.83
CA ASP A 203 -8.55 -12.27 0.38
C ASP A 203 -10.00 -12.46 -0.10
N THR A 204 -10.23 -12.33 -1.41
CA THR A 204 -11.57 -12.43 -2.03
C THR A 204 -12.28 -13.78 -1.82
N ILE A 205 -11.53 -14.87 -1.61
CA ILE A 205 -12.11 -16.20 -1.37
C ILE A 205 -12.53 -16.30 0.09
N SER A 206 -11.63 -15.98 1.01
CA SER A 206 -11.86 -15.98 2.46
C SER A 206 -12.94 -14.98 2.88
N ALA A 207 -13.05 -13.85 2.18
CA ALA A 207 -14.06 -12.83 2.42
C ALA A 207 -15.48 -13.38 2.33
N ARG A 208 -15.78 -14.23 1.33
CA ARG A 208 -17.12 -14.80 1.16
C ARG A 208 -17.53 -15.70 2.33
N GLY A 209 -16.58 -16.48 2.86
CA GLY A 209 -16.83 -17.36 4.00
C GLY A 209 -17.01 -16.62 5.33
N LYS A 210 -16.42 -15.41 5.45
CA LYS A 210 -16.46 -14.58 6.66
C LYS A 210 -17.46 -13.42 6.58
N ALA A 211 -18.13 -13.24 5.44
CA ALA A 211 -19.04 -12.11 5.19
C ALA A 211 -20.14 -12.02 6.26
N ALA A 212 -20.72 -13.15 6.68
CA ALA A 212 -21.78 -13.19 7.69
C ALA A 212 -21.34 -12.73 9.10
N GLU A 213 -20.04 -12.69 9.38
CA GLU A 213 -19.49 -12.20 10.65
C GLU A 213 -19.10 -10.72 10.60
N ALA A 214 -19.21 -10.08 9.43
CA ALA A 214 -18.80 -8.71 9.21
C ALA A 214 -20.00 -7.78 9.05
N VAL A 215 -19.87 -6.53 9.50
CA VAL A 215 -20.89 -5.49 9.28
C VAL A 215 -20.73 -4.82 7.92
N ALA A 216 -19.53 -4.80 7.38
CA ALA A 216 -19.22 -4.24 6.07
C ALA A 216 -17.92 -4.84 5.51
N ILE A 217 -17.84 -4.87 4.19
CA ILE A 217 -16.63 -5.19 3.45
C ILE A 217 -16.14 -3.93 2.76
N LEU A 218 -14.92 -3.50 3.04
CA LEU A 218 -14.29 -2.35 2.39
C LEU A 218 -13.18 -2.83 1.47
N THR A 219 -13.17 -2.33 0.24
CA THR A 219 -12.21 -2.77 -0.78
C THR A 219 -12.05 -1.72 -1.88
N SER A 220 -11.27 -1.99 -2.92
CA SER A 220 -11.20 -1.11 -4.10
C SER A 220 -12.37 -1.36 -5.04
N ARG A 221 -12.65 -0.42 -5.95
CA ARG A 221 -13.75 -0.54 -6.92
C ARG A 221 -13.62 -1.79 -7.81
N GLU A 222 -12.40 -2.13 -8.22
CA GLU A 222 -12.09 -3.27 -9.06
C GLU A 222 -12.41 -4.60 -8.36
N ILE A 223 -12.12 -4.67 -7.07
CA ILE A 223 -12.36 -5.87 -6.26
C ILE A 223 -13.82 -5.96 -5.84
N ALA A 224 -14.49 -4.83 -5.58
CA ALA A 224 -15.93 -4.80 -5.34
C ALA A 224 -16.71 -5.42 -6.51
N GLY A 225 -16.34 -5.09 -7.76
CA GLY A 225 -16.93 -5.70 -8.96
C GLY A 225 -16.67 -7.21 -9.07
N THR A 226 -15.56 -7.70 -8.53
CA THR A 226 -15.18 -9.12 -8.55
C THR A 226 -15.85 -9.93 -7.42
N LEU A 227 -16.14 -9.29 -6.29
CA LEU A 227 -16.85 -9.91 -5.17
C LEU A 227 -18.32 -10.19 -5.54
N GLY A 228 -18.96 -9.38 -6.39
CA GLY A 228 -20.35 -9.59 -6.79
C GLY A 228 -21.35 -9.30 -5.65
N GLU A 229 -22.58 -9.80 -5.76
CA GLU A 229 -23.60 -9.62 -4.72
C GLU A 229 -23.22 -10.38 -3.44
N MET A 230 -23.13 -9.65 -2.34
CA MET A 230 -22.86 -10.16 -0.98
C MET A 230 -24.04 -9.81 -0.07
N ASP A 231 -24.25 -10.62 0.97
CA ASP A 231 -25.28 -10.38 1.99
C ASP A 231 -24.95 -9.18 2.93
N VAL A 232 -23.76 -8.58 2.76
CA VAL A 232 -23.26 -7.46 3.55
C VAL A 232 -22.82 -6.32 2.63
N PRO A 233 -22.92 -5.05 3.07
CA PRO A 233 -22.56 -3.91 2.24
C PRO A 233 -21.08 -3.96 1.85
N VAL A 234 -20.83 -3.96 0.54
CA VAL A 234 -19.49 -3.86 -0.06
C VAL A 234 -19.27 -2.41 -0.45
N VAL A 235 -18.37 -1.73 0.24
CA VAL A 235 -18.07 -0.31 0.01
C VAL A 235 -16.71 -0.19 -0.67
N ALA A 236 -16.70 0.51 -1.80
CA ALA A 236 -15.47 0.84 -2.50
C ALA A 236 -14.83 2.10 -1.91
N VAL A 237 -13.53 2.05 -1.65
CA VAL A 237 -12.69 3.19 -1.27
C VAL A 237 -11.73 3.48 -2.43
N GLU A 238 -11.49 4.75 -2.74
CA GLU A 238 -10.66 5.19 -3.86
C GLU A 238 -9.21 5.51 -3.43
N ASP A 239 -9.03 6.19 -2.30
CA ASP A 239 -7.72 6.49 -1.71
C ASP A 239 -7.59 5.85 -0.32
N PHE A 240 -6.81 4.78 -0.25
CA PHE A 240 -6.63 4.00 0.98
C PHE A 240 -5.79 4.72 2.04
N THR A 241 -5.11 5.81 1.68
CA THR A 241 -4.31 6.63 2.59
C THR A 241 -5.09 7.84 3.12
N SER A 242 -6.20 8.19 2.46
CA SER A 242 -7.07 9.30 2.83
C SER A 242 -7.90 8.99 4.07
N ALA A 243 -7.46 9.49 5.22
CA ALA A 243 -8.24 9.43 6.45
C ALA A 243 -9.63 10.08 6.29
N ARG A 244 -9.75 11.13 5.47
CA ARG A 244 -11.02 11.84 5.25
C ARG A 244 -12.03 11.02 4.46
N GLU A 245 -11.58 10.26 3.47
CA GLU A 245 -12.46 9.37 2.72
C GLU A 245 -12.89 8.19 3.57
N VAL A 246 -11.95 7.56 4.26
CA VAL A 246 -12.24 6.45 5.16
C VAL A 246 -13.15 6.87 6.31
N ASP A 247 -12.97 8.07 6.88
CA ASP A 247 -13.88 8.68 7.86
C ASP A 247 -15.30 8.80 7.30
N ARG A 248 -15.46 9.38 6.11
CA ARG A 248 -16.76 9.50 5.45
C ARG A 248 -17.43 8.15 5.23
N VAL A 249 -16.68 7.17 4.72
CA VAL A 249 -17.19 5.81 4.48
C VAL A 249 -17.61 5.14 5.78
N LEU A 250 -16.81 5.26 6.85
CA LEU A 250 -17.19 4.73 8.16
C LEU A 250 -18.44 5.42 8.70
N ARG A 251 -18.59 6.72 8.49
CA ARG A 251 -19.78 7.50 8.92
C ARG A 251 -21.02 7.02 8.19
N ASP A 252 -20.91 6.80 6.89
CA ASP A 252 -22.02 6.28 6.08
C ASP A 252 -22.42 4.85 6.51
N ILE A 253 -21.45 4.01 6.90
CA ILE A 253 -21.71 2.63 7.38
C ILE A 253 -22.41 2.62 8.75
N TYR A 254 -22.02 3.52 9.65
CA TYR A 254 -22.56 3.57 11.02
C TYR A 254 -23.67 4.61 11.22
N ASP A 255 -24.00 5.38 10.18
CA ASP A 255 -24.97 6.49 10.16
C ASP A 255 -24.68 7.58 11.22
N VAL A 256 -23.42 8.10 11.23
CA VAL A 256 -22.90 9.02 12.29
C VAL A 256 -22.24 10.30 11.79
#